data_AF-A0A832R833-F1
#
_entry.id   AF-A0A832R833-F1
#
_cell.length_a   1.000
_cell.length_b   1.000
_cell.length_c   1.000
_cell.angle_alpha   90.00
_cell.angle_beta   90.00
_cell.angle_gamma   90.00
#
_symmetry.space_group_name_H-M   'P 1'
#
loop_
_entity.id
_entity.type
_entity.pdbx_description
1 polymer ?
#
loop_
_entity_poly.entity_id
_entity_poly.type
_entity_poly.pdbx_seq_one_letter_code
_entity_poly.pdbx_strand_id
1 'polypeptide(L)'
;CEYIDTESGGTILAQNVSFEAGRLKELSEIFPEYNEKLTKMINMTTDLLYIIRNNTKFYESLGFDKEEAKKVNYYHKDFSGSYSIKKTLPVLTDLSYNNLSVKNGTEALITYAKFPYMTKEEFSQSYNDLLKYCKQDTWAMVEILKKLRELVQK
;
A
#
# COMPACT_ATOMS: atom_id res chain seq x y z
N CYS A 1 14.33 0.89 -10.95
CA CYS A 1 13.33 1.90 -11.37
C CYS A 1 12.91 1.80 -12.85
N GLU A 2 13.17 0.67 -13.54
CA GLU A 2 12.75 0.48 -14.95
C GLU A 2 11.25 0.15 -15.09
N TYR A 3 10.61 -0.28 -14.00
CA TYR A 3 9.22 -0.76 -14.00
C TYR A 3 8.16 0.29 -13.66
N ILE A 4 8.57 1.48 -13.22
CA ILE A 4 7.66 2.59 -12.91
C ILE A 4 7.89 3.68 -13.94
N ASP A 5 6.95 3.75 -14.88
CA ASP A 5 6.90 4.79 -15.90
C ASP A 5 6.39 6.09 -15.28
N THR A 6 7.24 7.12 -15.29
CA THR A 6 6.92 8.45 -14.78
C THR A 6 6.60 9.46 -15.88
N GLU A 7 6.71 9.06 -17.15
CA GLU A 7 6.62 9.97 -18.29
C GLU A 7 5.30 9.79 -19.05
N SER A 8 4.78 8.55 -19.15
CA SER A 8 3.51 8.28 -19.84
C SER A 8 2.26 8.57 -18.99
N GLY A 9 2.45 9.05 -17.75
CA GLY A 9 1.38 9.32 -16.79
C GLY A 9 0.89 8.08 -16.04
N GLY A 10 -0.15 8.25 -15.22
CA GLY A 10 -0.75 7.19 -14.39
C GLY A 10 -0.72 7.49 -12.89
N THR A 11 -1.03 6.47 -12.10
CA THR A 11 -1.14 6.59 -10.63
C THR A 11 -0.41 5.45 -9.94
N ILE A 12 0.46 5.80 -8.99
CA ILE A 12 1.07 4.84 -8.08
C ILE A 12 0.12 4.66 -6.90
N LEU A 13 -0.64 3.57 -6.92
CA LEU A 13 -1.57 3.25 -5.85
C LEU A 13 -0.82 2.53 -4.72
N ALA A 14 -0.94 3.04 -3.50
CA ALA A 14 -0.45 2.37 -2.30
C ALA A 14 -1.45 2.55 -1.15
N GLN A 15 -1.28 1.81 -0.06
CA GLN A 15 -2.01 2.05 1.18
C GLN A 15 -1.12 2.83 2.15
N ASN A 16 -1.67 3.84 2.83
CA ASN A 16 -0.92 4.71 3.74
C ASN A 16 0.22 5.46 3.01
N VAL A 17 -0.16 6.15 1.93
CA VAL A 17 0.76 6.83 1.01
C VAL A 17 1.67 7.83 1.70
N SER A 18 1.22 8.47 2.79
CA SER A 18 2.08 9.40 3.54
C SER A 18 3.37 8.75 4.03
N PHE A 19 3.32 7.47 4.41
CA PHE A 19 4.52 6.74 4.82
C PHE A 19 5.44 6.46 3.62
N GLU A 20 4.88 5.93 2.54
CA GLU A 20 5.64 5.57 1.32
C GLU A 20 6.27 6.81 0.67
N ALA A 21 5.51 7.89 0.54
CA ALA A 21 6.00 9.17 0.05
C ALA A 21 7.13 9.74 0.92
N GLY A 22 7.03 9.56 2.25
CA GLY A 22 8.10 9.94 3.18
C GLY A 22 9.39 9.17 2.93
N ARG A 23 9.31 7.84 2.74
CA ARG A 23 10.48 7.01 2.40
C ARG A 23 11.09 7.37 1.05
N LEU A 24 10.27 7.63 0.03
CA LEU A 24 10.76 8.08 -1.28
C LEU A 24 11.43 9.45 -1.20
N LYS A 25 10.94 10.36 -0.34
CA LYS A 25 11.57 11.66 -0.12
C LYS A 25 12.93 11.52 0.57
N GLU A 26 13.03 10.69 1.60
CA GLU A 26 14.32 10.42 2.24
C GLU A 26 15.32 9.81 1.25
N LEU A 27 14.88 8.87 0.40
CA LEU A 27 15.71 8.31 -0.66
C LEU A 27 16.16 9.38 -1.67
N SER A 28 15.31 10.36 -1.98
CA SER A 28 15.64 11.43 -2.94
C SER A 28 16.65 12.43 -2.39
N GLU A 29 16.77 12.53 -1.07
CA GLU A 29 17.76 13.33 -0.36
C GLU A 29 19.09 12.58 -0.23
N ILE A 30 19.04 11.26 0.02
CA ILE A 30 20.24 10.39 0.14
C ILE A 30 20.91 10.16 -1.21
N PHE A 31 20.12 10.04 -2.29
CA PHE A 31 20.61 9.78 -3.65
C PHE A 31 20.15 10.88 -4.62
N PRO A 32 20.83 12.05 -4.63
CA PRO A 32 20.42 13.22 -5.40
C PRO A 32 20.27 12.96 -6.91
N GLU A 33 21.02 11.99 -7.47
CA GLU A 33 20.94 11.60 -8.87
C GLU A 33 19.56 11.04 -9.27
N TYR A 34 18.77 10.55 -8.30
CA TYR A 34 17.40 10.07 -8.53
C TYR A 34 16.33 11.07 -8.08
N ASN A 35 16.72 12.27 -7.65
CA ASN A 35 15.82 13.20 -6.98
C ASN A 35 14.61 13.58 -7.83
N GLU A 36 14.85 13.95 -9.10
CA GLU A 36 13.78 14.32 -10.03
C GLU A 36 12.78 13.18 -10.20
N LYS A 37 13.29 11.96 -10.45
CA LYS A 37 12.46 10.78 -10.69
C LYS A 37 11.66 10.38 -9.45
N LEU A 38 12.28 10.38 -8.27
CA LEU A 38 11.60 10.05 -7.01
C LEU A 38 10.54 11.10 -6.67
N THR A 39 10.81 12.39 -6.93
CA THR A 39 9.83 13.46 -6.75
C THR A 39 8.63 13.30 -7.69
N LYS A 40 8.87 12.96 -8.96
CA LYS A 40 7.80 12.60 -9.91
C LYS A 40 6.95 11.44 -9.37
N MET A 41 7.58 10.36 -8.90
CA MET A 41 6.87 9.22 -8.33
C MET A 41 6.00 9.62 -7.13
N ILE A 42 6.52 10.42 -6.20
CA ILE A 42 5.76 10.93 -5.04
C ILE A 42 4.49 11.66 -5.49
N ASN A 43 4.61 12.54 -6.48
CA ASN A 43 3.47 13.32 -7.00
C ASN A 43 2.43 12.47 -7.73
N MET A 44 2.79 11.27 -8.18
CA MET A 44 1.88 10.31 -8.82
C MET A 44 1.18 9.39 -7.82
N THR A 45 1.50 9.47 -6.52
CA THR A 45 0.92 8.56 -5.53
C THR A 45 -0.54 8.88 -5.21
N THR A 46 -1.35 7.84 -4.96
CA THR A 46 -2.73 7.99 -4.47
C THR A 46 -3.02 6.87 -3.48
N ASP A 47 -3.78 7.18 -2.43
CA ASP A 47 -4.05 6.23 -1.37
C ASP A 47 -5.29 5.38 -1.67
N LEU A 48 -5.15 4.06 -1.59
CA LEU A 48 -6.25 3.12 -1.68
C LEU A 48 -7.35 3.42 -0.63
N LEU A 49 -6.99 4.00 0.52
CA LEU A 49 -7.95 4.43 1.54
C LEU A 49 -8.94 5.48 1.03
N TYR A 50 -8.58 6.28 0.03
CA TYR A 50 -9.50 7.27 -0.56
C TYR A 50 -10.66 6.56 -1.26
N ILE A 51 -10.42 5.36 -1.78
CA ILE A 51 -11.42 4.55 -2.48
C ILE A 51 -12.27 3.77 -1.47
N ILE A 52 -11.66 3.09 -0.50
CA ILE A 52 -12.41 2.23 0.44
C ILE A 52 -13.16 3.06 1.49
N ARG A 53 -12.46 4.02 2.10
CA ARG A 53 -13.01 4.83 3.19
C ARG A 53 -13.59 6.11 2.59
N ASN A 54 -12.78 7.14 2.42
CA ASN A 54 -13.08 8.37 1.72
C ASN A 54 -11.86 9.31 1.75
N ASN A 55 -11.91 10.36 0.95
CA ASN A 55 -11.10 11.57 1.12
C ASN A 55 -11.90 12.77 0.61
N THR A 56 -12.34 13.63 1.51
CA THR A 56 -13.27 14.72 1.15
C THR A 56 -12.70 15.64 0.07
N LYS A 57 -11.43 16.05 0.17
CA LYS A 57 -10.82 16.93 -0.85
C LYS A 57 -10.72 16.25 -2.21
N PHE A 58 -10.40 14.95 -2.23
CA PHE A 58 -10.34 14.15 -3.45
C PHE A 58 -11.71 14.10 -4.13
N TYR A 59 -12.79 13.77 -3.41
CA TYR A 59 -14.12 13.73 -4.01
C TYR A 59 -14.66 15.12 -4.36
N GLU A 60 -14.41 16.16 -3.55
CA GLU A 60 -14.73 17.55 -3.93
C GLU A 60 -14.03 17.93 -5.25
N SER A 61 -12.77 17.53 -5.44
CA SER A 61 -12.05 17.78 -6.69
C SER A 61 -12.61 17.03 -7.91
N LEU A 62 -13.38 15.96 -7.66
CA LEU A 62 -14.13 15.23 -8.69
C LEU A 62 -15.53 15.81 -8.95
N GLY A 63 -15.91 16.90 -8.27
CA GLY A 63 -17.18 17.60 -8.46
C GLY A 63 -18.32 17.14 -7.55
N PHE A 64 -18.04 16.28 -6.57
CA PHE A 64 -19.04 15.91 -5.55
C PHE A 64 -19.29 17.09 -4.61
N ASP A 65 -20.54 17.25 -4.17
CA ASP A 65 -20.83 18.24 -3.14
C ASP A 65 -20.22 17.85 -1.78
N LYS A 66 -20.11 18.82 -0.89
CA LYS A 66 -19.45 18.67 0.41
C LYS A 66 -20.09 17.59 1.31
N GLU A 67 -21.40 17.41 1.25
CA GLU A 67 -22.09 16.40 2.06
C GLU A 67 -21.91 15.00 1.47
N GLU A 68 -21.88 14.88 0.14
CA GLU A 68 -21.52 13.62 -0.53
C GLU A 68 -20.06 13.23 -0.32
N ALA A 69 -19.12 14.17 -0.46
CA ALA A 69 -17.68 13.93 -0.32
C ALA A 69 -17.24 13.50 1.10
N LYS A 70 -18.08 13.70 2.12
CA LYS A 70 -17.84 13.22 3.50
C LYS A 70 -18.27 11.78 3.72
N LYS A 71 -19.09 11.20 2.84
CA LYS A 71 -19.62 9.86 3.02
C LYS A 71 -18.49 8.83 2.94
N VAL A 72 -18.65 7.77 3.73
CA VAL A 72 -17.80 6.58 3.62
C VAL A 72 -18.28 5.77 2.42
N ASN A 73 -17.36 5.36 1.56
CA ASN A 73 -17.67 4.65 0.32
C ASN A 73 -18.04 3.19 0.57
N TYR A 74 -17.33 2.52 1.48
CA TYR A 74 -17.59 1.13 1.81
C TYR A 74 -17.39 0.86 3.31
N TYR A 75 -18.39 0.25 3.95
CA TYR A 75 -18.29 -0.19 5.34
C TYR A 75 -18.77 -1.62 5.51
N HIS A 76 -18.03 -2.39 6.29
CA HIS A 76 -18.44 -3.69 6.77
C HIS A 76 -18.32 -3.75 8.29
N LYS A 77 -19.22 -4.46 8.97
CA LYS A 77 -19.24 -4.56 10.45
C LYS A 77 -17.90 -5.03 11.03
N ASP A 78 -17.21 -5.92 10.32
CA ASP A 78 -15.96 -6.54 10.78
C ASP A 78 -14.73 -5.60 10.62
N PHE A 79 -14.90 -4.45 9.96
CA PHE A 79 -13.90 -3.39 9.98
C PHE A 79 -13.78 -2.79 11.38
N SER A 80 -14.90 -2.70 12.12
CA SER A 80 -14.97 -2.08 13.45
C SER A 80 -14.29 -0.70 13.49
N GLY A 81 -14.55 0.12 12.47
CA GLY A 81 -13.94 1.45 12.30
C GLY A 81 -12.51 1.48 11.77
N SER A 82 -11.85 0.34 11.56
CA SER A 82 -10.47 0.24 11.04
C SER A 82 -10.44 -0.14 9.56
N TYR A 83 -9.60 0.56 8.79
CA TYR A 83 -9.42 0.35 7.35
C TYR A 83 -8.01 -0.14 6.98
N SER A 84 -7.25 -0.65 7.95
CA SER A 84 -5.96 -1.29 7.65
C SER A 84 -6.14 -2.46 6.69
N ILE A 85 -5.14 -2.74 5.85
CA ILE A 85 -5.21 -3.87 4.88
C ILE A 85 -5.54 -5.20 5.56
N LYS A 86 -5.07 -5.42 6.79
CA LYS A 86 -5.36 -6.64 7.57
C LYS A 86 -6.82 -6.78 7.99
N LYS A 87 -7.55 -5.67 8.06
CA LYS A 87 -8.98 -5.64 8.38
C LYS A 87 -9.83 -5.68 7.12
N THR A 88 -9.40 -5.00 6.05
CA THR A 88 -10.15 -4.93 4.81
C THR A 88 -9.97 -6.15 3.93
N LEU A 89 -8.75 -6.70 3.83
CA LEU A 89 -8.42 -7.83 2.96
C LEU A 89 -9.27 -9.08 3.22
N PRO A 90 -9.42 -9.57 4.48
CA PRO A 90 -10.17 -10.82 4.72
C PRO A 90 -11.69 -10.67 4.57
N VAL A 91 -12.18 -9.44 4.55
CA VAL A 91 -13.61 -9.15 4.33
C VAL A 91 -13.93 -9.12 2.84
N LEU A 92 -13.01 -8.59 2.03
CA LEU A 92 -13.20 -8.42 0.60
C LEU A 92 -12.69 -9.63 -0.21
N THR A 93 -11.80 -10.44 0.36
CA THR A 93 -11.09 -11.50 -0.35
C THR A 93 -10.84 -12.70 0.56
N ASP A 94 -10.52 -13.85 -0.03
CA ASP A 94 -10.09 -15.05 0.71
C ASP A 94 -8.59 -15.04 1.08
N LEU A 95 -7.88 -13.92 0.82
CA LEU A 95 -6.45 -13.80 1.12
C LEU A 95 -6.21 -13.51 2.60
N SER A 96 -5.13 -14.09 3.13
CA SER A 96 -4.68 -13.80 4.49
C SER A 96 -3.16 -13.88 4.62
N TYR A 97 -2.66 -13.24 5.68
CA TYR A 97 -1.24 -13.27 6.06
C TYR A 97 -0.89 -14.44 6.99
N ASN A 98 -1.87 -15.30 7.33
CA ASN A 98 -1.72 -16.28 8.40
C ASN A 98 -0.65 -17.34 8.11
N ASN A 99 -0.41 -17.64 6.83
CA ASN A 99 0.53 -18.66 6.36
C ASN A 99 1.95 -18.12 6.11
N LEU A 100 2.21 -16.84 6.41
CA LEU A 100 3.55 -16.24 6.23
C LEU A 100 4.37 -16.30 7.52
N SER A 101 5.69 -16.49 7.39
CA SER A 101 6.62 -16.39 8.52
C SER A 101 6.68 -14.96 9.08
N VAL A 102 6.65 -13.96 8.19
CA VAL A 102 6.56 -12.54 8.52
C VAL A 102 5.15 -12.07 8.21
N LYS A 103 4.44 -11.57 9.23
CA LYS A 103 3.00 -11.30 9.13
C LYS A 103 2.66 -9.82 9.21
N ASN A 104 3.61 -8.96 9.58
CA ASN A 104 3.35 -7.55 9.82
C ASN A 104 4.59 -6.67 9.66
N GLY A 105 4.37 -5.35 9.54
CA GLY A 105 5.45 -4.38 9.34
C GLY A 105 6.49 -4.34 10.46
N THR A 106 6.08 -4.51 11.72
CA THR A 106 7.02 -4.56 12.86
C THR A 106 7.91 -5.80 12.80
N GLU A 107 7.35 -6.96 12.51
CA GLU A 107 8.11 -8.20 12.31
C GLU A 107 9.04 -8.10 11.10
N ALA A 108 8.59 -7.46 10.01
CA ALA A 108 9.41 -7.23 8.84
C ALA A 108 10.62 -6.35 9.16
N LEU A 109 10.41 -5.26 9.89
CA LEU A 109 11.47 -4.36 10.34
C LEU A 109 12.48 -5.09 11.25
N ILE A 110 12.00 -5.84 12.24
CA ILE A 110 12.85 -6.59 13.17
C ILE A 110 13.66 -7.66 12.42
N THR A 111 13.02 -8.38 11.49
CA THR A 111 13.69 -9.40 10.66
C THR A 111 14.80 -8.76 9.83
N TYR A 112 14.52 -7.63 9.16
CA TYR A 112 15.51 -6.91 8.38
C TYR A 112 16.68 -6.39 9.22
N ALA A 113 16.41 -5.82 10.41
CA ALA A 113 17.45 -5.31 11.30
C ALA A 113 18.42 -6.39 11.81
N LYS A 114 18.00 -7.67 11.81
CA LYS A 114 18.82 -8.80 12.24
C LYS A 114 19.76 -9.33 11.15
N PHE A 115 19.60 -8.92 9.89
CA PHE A 115 20.38 -9.42 8.76
C PHE A 115 21.91 -9.46 8.99
N PRO A 116 22.55 -8.45 9.58
CA PRO A 116 24.00 -8.46 9.79
C PRO A 116 24.49 -9.54 10.79
N TYR A 117 23.59 -10.10 11.59
CA TYR A 117 23.90 -11.04 12.66
C TYR A 117 23.47 -12.48 12.35
N MET A 118 22.93 -12.72 11.15
CA MET A 118 22.45 -14.04 10.72
C MET A 118 23.57 -14.85 10.06
N THR A 119 23.48 -16.16 10.21
CA THR A 119 24.19 -17.11 9.33
C THR A 119 23.70 -16.98 7.89
N LYS A 120 24.45 -17.55 6.94
CA LYS A 120 24.10 -17.50 5.52
C LYS A 120 22.75 -18.17 5.24
N GLU A 121 22.48 -19.28 5.91
CA GLU A 121 21.26 -20.06 5.79
C GLU A 121 20.06 -19.28 6.36
N GLU A 122 20.21 -18.69 7.55
CA GLU A 122 19.16 -17.87 8.19
C GLU A 122 18.84 -16.61 7.38
N PHE A 123 19.87 -15.95 6.84
CA PHE A 123 19.70 -14.80 5.96
C PHE A 123 18.89 -15.18 4.72
N SER A 124 19.28 -16.27 4.04
CA SER A 124 18.60 -16.74 2.83
C SER A 124 17.12 -17.04 3.09
N GLN A 125 16.81 -17.71 4.21
CA GLN A 125 15.43 -18.00 4.59
C GLN A 125 14.65 -16.72 4.91
N SER A 126 15.21 -15.84 5.75
CA SER A 126 14.56 -14.60 6.19
C SER A 126 14.33 -13.64 5.03
N TYR A 127 15.29 -13.55 4.10
CA TYR A 127 15.16 -12.76 2.88
C TYR A 127 14.00 -13.25 1.99
N ASN A 128 13.91 -14.57 1.78
CA ASN A 128 12.80 -15.16 1.03
C ASN A 128 11.45 -14.93 1.70
N ASP A 129 11.38 -14.97 3.03
CA ASP A 129 10.15 -14.73 3.77
C ASP A 129 9.73 -13.25 3.73
N LEU A 130 10.68 -12.30 3.79
CA LEU A 130 10.41 -10.89 3.52
C LEU A 130 9.94 -10.64 2.09
N LEU A 131 10.54 -11.31 1.10
CA LEU A 131 10.10 -11.21 -0.30
C LEU A 131 8.66 -11.72 -0.48
N LYS A 132 8.29 -12.84 0.16
CA LYS A 132 6.91 -13.34 0.14
C LYS A 132 5.95 -12.33 0.77
N TYR A 133 6.32 -11.77 1.92
CA TYR A 133 5.52 -10.73 2.60
C TYR A 133 5.33 -9.49 1.71
N CYS A 134 6.39 -8.98 1.09
CA CYS A 134 6.33 -7.84 0.17
C CYS A 134 5.42 -8.10 -1.05
N LYS A 135 5.51 -9.31 -1.63
CA LYS A 135 4.60 -9.74 -2.71
C LYS A 135 3.15 -9.78 -2.25
N GLN A 136 2.89 -10.31 -1.05
CA GLN A 136 1.55 -10.37 -0.49
C GLN A 136 0.95 -8.98 -0.26
N ASP A 137 1.73 -8.02 0.26
CA ASP A 137 1.26 -6.63 0.45
C ASP A 137 0.85 -5.97 -0.87
N THR A 138 1.61 -6.19 -1.93
CA THR A 138 1.25 -5.69 -3.27
C THR A 138 -0.01 -6.39 -3.80
N TRP A 139 -0.07 -7.71 -3.72
CA TRP A 139 -1.19 -8.50 -4.24
C TRP A 139 -2.51 -8.21 -3.50
N ALA A 140 -2.44 -7.99 -2.19
CA ALA A 140 -3.58 -7.62 -1.37
C ALA A 140 -4.26 -6.33 -1.86
N MET A 141 -3.49 -5.30 -2.24
CA MET A 141 -4.06 -4.05 -2.77
C MET A 141 -4.73 -4.25 -4.13
N VAL A 142 -4.16 -5.08 -4.99
CA VAL A 142 -4.73 -5.42 -6.31
C VAL A 142 -6.07 -6.12 -6.15
N GLU A 143 -6.14 -7.17 -5.32
CA GLU A 143 -7.36 -7.95 -5.12
C GLU A 143 -8.45 -7.15 -4.40
N ILE A 144 -8.08 -6.29 -3.44
CA ILE A 144 -9.04 -5.35 -2.82
C ILE A 144 -9.65 -4.43 -3.87
N LEU A 145 -8.82 -3.78 -4.71
CA LEU A 145 -9.31 -2.88 -5.74
C LEU A 145 -10.21 -3.60 -6.76
N LYS A 146 -9.81 -4.80 -7.17
CA LYS A 146 -10.59 -5.66 -8.05
C LYS A 146 -11.96 -5.98 -7.44
N LYS A 147 -12.02 -6.38 -6.18
CA LYS A 147 -13.29 -6.68 -5.51
C LYS A 147 -14.19 -5.46 -5.43
N LEU A 148 -13.66 -4.29 -5.08
CA LEU A 148 -14.45 -3.05 -5.03
C LEU A 148 -15.05 -2.71 -6.40
N ARG A 149 -14.31 -2.92 -7.49
CA ARG A 149 -14.82 -2.72 -8.86
C ARG A 149 -15.97 -3.67 -9.18
N GLU A 150 -15.84 -4.95 -8.84
CA GLU A 150 -16.91 -5.93 -9.01
C GLU A 150 -18.19 -5.56 -8.25
N LEU A 151 -18.06 -4.95 -7.07
CA LEU A 151 -19.23 -4.54 -6.26
C LEU A 151 -20.01 -3.36 -6.84
N VAL A 152 -19.39 -2.53 -7.68
CA VAL A 152 -20.01 -1.33 -8.27
C VAL A 152 -20.40 -1.51 -9.74
N GLN A 153 -19.78 -2.46 -10.44
CA GLN A 153 -20.16 -2.83 -11.80
C GLN A 153 -21.41 -3.73 -11.73
N LYS A 154 -22.59 -3.12 -11.88
CA LYS A 154 -23.85 -3.84 -12.09
C LYS A 154 -24.07 -4.15 -13.57
#